data_AF-A0AAN8YWK3-F1
#
_entry.id   AF-A0AAN8YWK3-F1
#
_cell.length_a   1.000
_cell.length_b   1.000
_cell.length_c   1.000
_cell.angle_alpha   90.00
_cell.angle_beta   90.00
_cell.angle_gamma   90.00
#
_symmetry.space_group_name_H-M   'P 1'
#
loop_
_entity.id
_entity.type
_entity.pdbx_description
1 polymer ?
#
loop_
_entity_poly.entity_id
_entity_poly.type
_entity_poly.pdbx_seq_one_letter_code
_entity_poly.pdbx_strand_id
1 'polypeptide(L)'
;ILSFLAEYKSLHINCGGPNVDIKGKHGNTFYEGDAYAGSGPSKVYVRENWGFSNTGDIMDDNDLLSDIANTSIYSNYNPELYSTARTSPLSITYYGFCLENENYTVNLHIAEILFTDDEAYSSLGKRIFDIYIQGKLVEKDFNTKGEANGTGIPLKKPYNASVTDNTLEIRLYWAGKGTTCIPRRGIYGPLISTISVCPSKFILQAF
;
A
#
# COMPACT_ATOMS: atom_id res chain seq x y z
N ILE A 1 -29.12 11.19 -21.83
CA ILE A 1 -29.22 10.66 -20.45
C ILE A 1 -27.91 11.07 -19.79
N LEU A 2 -27.90 12.14 -19.00
CA LEU A 2 -26.75 12.46 -18.17
C LEU A 2 -26.72 11.42 -17.05
N SER A 3 -25.79 10.48 -17.12
CA SER A 3 -25.41 9.71 -15.95
C SER A 3 -24.70 10.67 -15.00
N PHE A 4 -25.34 11.00 -13.87
CA PHE A 4 -24.58 11.43 -12.70
C PHE A 4 -23.64 10.27 -12.37
N LEU A 5 -22.36 10.40 -12.71
CA LEU A 5 -21.34 9.52 -12.16
C LEU A 5 -21.37 9.76 -10.66
N ALA A 6 -21.54 8.70 -9.87
CA ALA A 6 -21.34 8.81 -8.43
C ALA A 6 -19.87 9.17 -8.21
N GLU A 7 -19.62 10.43 -7.82
CA GLU A 7 -18.27 10.90 -7.49
C GLU A 7 -17.93 10.46 -6.06
N TYR A 8 -16.79 9.81 -5.90
CA TYR A 8 -16.29 9.33 -4.62
C TYR A 8 -15.42 10.42 -3.98
N LYS A 9 -15.69 10.73 -2.71
CA LYS A 9 -14.91 11.70 -1.93
C LYS A 9 -13.72 11.10 -1.20
N SER A 10 -13.70 9.79 -0.99
CA SER A 10 -12.59 9.13 -0.30
C SER A 10 -12.46 7.68 -0.75
N LEU A 11 -11.28 7.12 -0.53
CA LEU A 11 -10.94 5.75 -0.87
C LEU A 11 -10.13 5.13 0.27
N HIS A 12 -10.52 3.92 0.68
CA HIS A 12 -9.95 3.22 1.82
C HIS A 12 -9.76 1.74 1.47
N ILE A 13 -8.50 1.31 1.38
CA ILE A 13 -8.14 -0.03 0.88
C ILE A 13 -7.30 -0.76 1.93
N ASN A 14 -7.71 -1.97 2.31
CA ASN A 14 -6.92 -2.91 3.11
C ASN A 14 -6.14 -3.87 2.19
N CYS A 15 -4.86 -3.59 2.01
CA CYS A 15 -4.03 -4.24 1.00
C CYS A 15 -3.59 -5.62 1.50
N GLY A 16 -3.84 -6.66 0.72
CA GLY A 16 -3.62 -8.07 1.06
C GLY A 16 -4.58 -8.61 2.12
N GLY A 17 -5.52 -7.79 2.61
CA GLY A 17 -6.40 -8.12 3.73
C GLY A 17 -7.86 -8.30 3.34
N PRO A 18 -8.71 -8.74 4.30
CA PRO A 18 -10.16 -8.75 4.15
C PRO A 18 -10.76 -7.35 4.30
N ASN A 19 -12.07 -7.23 4.03
CA ASN A 19 -12.81 -6.02 4.38
C ASN A 19 -12.81 -5.82 5.91
N VAL A 20 -12.56 -4.59 6.37
CA VAL A 20 -12.51 -4.26 7.80
C VAL A 20 -13.16 -2.93 8.10
N ASP A 21 -13.85 -2.84 9.24
CA ASP A 21 -14.39 -1.60 9.79
C ASP A 21 -13.49 -1.07 10.91
N ILE A 22 -12.90 0.11 10.68
CA ILE A 22 -12.01 0.74 11.66
C ILE A 22 -12.77 1.82 12.42
N LYS A 23 -12.83 1.69 13.74
CA LYS A 23 -13.42 2.71 14.61
C LYS A 23 -12.48 3.90 14.72
N GLY A 24 -12.88 5.02 14.14
CA GLY A 24 -12.18 6.30 14.24
C GLY A 24 -12.84 7.25 15.25
N LYS A 25 -12.14 8.36 15.56
CA LYS A 25 -12.68 9.43 16.44
C LYS A 25 -13.95 10.09 15.88
N HIS A 26 -14.16 10.02 14.57
CA HIS A 26 -15.26 10.69 13.86
C HIS A 26 -16.27 9.71 13.25
N GLY A 27 -16.26 8.45 13.69
CA GLY A 27 -17.10 7.38 13.15
C GLY A 27 -16.28 6.21 12.61
N ASN A 28 -16.97 5.21 12.09
CA ASN A 28 -16.34 4.04 11.49
C ASN A 28 -15.92 4.36 10.06
N THR A 29 -14.74 3.88 9.66
CA THR A 29 -14.25 3.92 8.29
C THR A 29 -14.13 2.50 7.79
N PHE A 30 -14.89 2.19 6.73
CA PHE A 30 -14.83 0.91 6.05
C PHE A 30 -13.63 0.88 5.10
N TYR A 31 -12.80 -0.14 5.21
CA TYR A 31 -11.69 -0.41 4.29
C TYR A 31 -12.02 -1.66 3.47
N GLU A 32 -12.02 -1.51 2.15
CA GLU A 32 -12.21 -2.63 1.23
C GLU A 32 -10.92 -3.42 1.08
N GLY A 33 -11.00 -4.74 1.28
CA GLY A 33 -9.88 -5.65 1.14
C GLY A 33 -9.70 -6.17 -0.29
N ASP A 34 -8.46 -6.51 -0.65
CA ASP A 34 -8.13 -7.21 -1.91
C ASP A 34 -7.62 -8.66 -1.73
N ALA A 35 -7.73 -9.27 -0.55
CA ALA A 35 -7.19 -10.63 -0.32
C ALA A 35 -7.68 -11.70 -1.31
N TYR A 36 -8.86 -11.50 -1.91
CA TYR A 36 -9.49 -12.41 -2.87
C TYR A 36 -9.21 -12.04 -4.34
N ALA A 37 -8.39 -11.02 -4.60
CA ALA A 37 -8.03 -10.63 -5.96
C ALA A 37 -7.26 -11.73 -6.70
N GLY A 38 -6.62 -12.66 -5.98
CA GLY A 38 -5.72 -13.67 -6.52
C GLY A 38 -4.33 -13.11 -6.82
N SER A 39 -3.43 -13.99 -7.26
CA SER A 39 -1.99 -13.71 -7.41
C SER A 39 -1.50 -14.06 -8.81
N GLY A 40 -0.35 -13.52 -9.21
CA GLY A 40 0.33 -13.89 -10.45
C GLY A 40 1.34 -12.84 -10.92
N PRO A 41 2.19 -13.19 -11.91
CA PRO A 41 3.33 -12.35 -12.34
C PRO A 41 2.91 -11.06 -13.05
N SER A 42 1.68 -11.03 -13.56
CA SER A 42 1.03 -9.86 -14.14
C SER A 42 -0.45 -9.94 -13.80
N LYS A 43 -0.83 -9.31 -12.70
CA LYS A 43 -2.19 -9.32 -12.19
C LYS A 43 -2.83 -7.95 -12.33
N VAL A 44 -4.05 -7.93 -12.85
CA VAL A 44 -4.93 -6.76 -12.81
C VAL A 44 -6.19 -7.13 -12.06
N TYR A 45 -6.62 -6.24 -11.18
CA TYR A 45 -7.83 -6.37 -10.39
C TYR A 45 -8.58 -5.04 -10.42
N VAL A 46 -9.85 -5.05 -10.80
CA VAL A 46 -10.65 -3.84 -11.01
C VAL A 46 -11.99 -4.00 -10.32
N ARG A 47 -12.39 -2.96 -9.57
CA ARG A 47 -13.72 -2.76 -9.00
C ARG A 47 -14.34 -1.49 -9.57
N GLU A 48 -15.50 -1.11 -9.06
CA GLU A 48 -16.25 0.06 -9.52
C GLU A 48 -15.51 1.38 -9.31
N ASN A 49 -14.86 1.54 -8.15
CA ASN A 49 -14.26 2.81 -7.69
C ASN A 49 -12.74 2.76 -7.48
N TRP A 50 -12.13 1.57 -7.58
CA TRP A 50 -10.68 1.42 -7.50
C TRP A 50 -10.22 0.09 -8.11
N GLY A 51 -8.92 -0.06 -8.28
CA GLY A 51 -8.29 -1.30 -8.70
C GLY A 51 -6.79 -1.27 -8.48
N PHE A 52 -6.10 -2.35 -8.85
CA PHE A 52 -4.65 -2.35 -8.91
C PHE A 52 -4.11 -3.18 -10.08
N SER A 53 -2.89 -2.86 -10.47
CA SER A 53 -2.04 -3.71 -11.28
C SER A 53 -0.82 -4.12 -10.45
N ASN A 54 -0.50 -5.41 -10.44
CA ASN A 54 0.67 -5.96 -9.79
C ASN A 54 1.52 -6.68 -10.83
N THR A 55 2.82 -6.42 -10.82
CA THR A 55 3.75 -6.92 -11.84
C THR A 55 5.03 -7.43 -11.21
N GLY A 56 5.65 -8.38 -11.90
CA GLY A 56 6.89 -9.00 -11.51
C GLY A 56 6.66 -10.43 -11.10
N ASP A 57 7.66 -11.24 -11.38
CA ASP A 57 7.68 -12.66 -11.03
C ASP A 57 8.85 -12.92 -10.10
N ILE A 58 8.63 -13.78 -9.12
CA ILE A 58 9.68 -14.18 -8.22
C ILE A 58 10.42 -15.35 -8.86
N MET A 59 11.62 -15.08 -9.35
CA MET A 59 12.50 -16.15 -9.85
C MET A 59 12.91 -17.11 -8.71
N ASP A 60 12.93 -18.41 -9.02
CA ASP A 60 13.41 -19.51 -8.16
C ASP A 60 12.64 -19.76 -6.85
N ASP A 61 11.35 -19.42 -6.76
CA ASP A 61 10.52 -19.71 -5.58
C ASP A 61 9.63 -20.95 -5.70
N ASN A 62 9.60 -21.61 -6.87
CA ASN A 62 8.68 -22.70 -7.20
C ASN A 62 7.18 -22.31 -7.04
N ASP A 63 6.82 -21.05 -7.32
CA ASP A 63 5.47 -20.50 -7.14
C ASP A 63 4.94 -20.60 -5.69
N LEU A 64 5.84 -20.68 -4.71
CA LEU A 64 5.49 -20.83 -3.30
C LEU A 64 5.17 -19.50 -2.61
N LEU A 65 5.57 -18.36 -3.19
CA LEU A 65 5.39 -17.07 -2.56
C LEU A 65 4.11 -16.40 -3.06
N SER A 66 3.30 -15.99 -2.09
CA SER A 66 2.08 -15.23 -2.31
C SER A 66 2.42 -13.74 -2.46
N ASP A 67 1.64 -13.04 -3.27
CA ASP A 67 1.64 -11.57 -3.30
C ASP A 67 0.86 -10.96 -2.11
N ILE A 68 0.50 -11.79 -1.13
CA ILE A 68 -0.08 -11.41 0.15
C ILE A 68 0.83 -11.88 1.28
N ALA A 69 1.20 -10.94 2.14
CA ALA A 69 1.88 -11.19 3.40
C ALA A 69 0.91 -11.03 4.57
N ASN A 70 1.04 -11.88 5.57
CA ASN A 70 0.29 -11.78 6.81
C ASN A 70 1.19 -12.04 8.03
N THR A 71 0.76 -11.56 9.18
CA THR A 71 1.49 -11.73 10.45
C THR A 71 0.55 -11.58 11.63
N SER A 72 0.88 -12.23 12.74
CA SER A 72 0.19 -12.08 14.03
C SER A 72 0.88 -11.07 14.97
N ILE A 73 2.07 -10.57 14.60
CA ILE A 73 2.96 -9.81 15.50
C ILE A 73 2.40 -8.41 15.84
N TYR A 74 1.54 -7.84 14.98
CA TYR A 74 1.07 -6.45 15.13
C TYR A 74 -0.29 -6.30 15.83
N SER A 75 -0.66 -7.25 16.69
CA SER A 75 -1.87 -7.15 17.55
C SER A 75 -1.96 -5.84 18.35
N ASN A 76 -0.82 -5.21 18.63
CA ASN A 76 -0.73 -4.04 19.51
C ASN A 76 -0.86 -2.68 18.78
N TYR A 77 -0.88 -2.67 17.44
CA TYR A 77 -0.93 -1.42 16.65
C TYR A 77 -2.01 -1.46 15.57
N ASN A 78 -3.30 -1.47 15.96
CA ASN A 78 -4.44 -1.58 15.02
C ASN A 78 -4.22 -2.74 14.01
N PRO A 79 -4.24 -3.99 14.50
CA PRO A 79 -3.90 -5.16 13.67
C PRO A 79 -4.71 -5.23 12.37
N GLU A 80 -5.93 -4.70 12.36
CA GLU A 80 -6.79 -4.65 11.19
C GLU A 80 -6.17 -3.88 10.01
N LEU A 81 -5.23 -2.96 10.26
CA LEU A 81 -4.58 -2.12 9.23
C LEU A 81 -3.16 -2.55 8.85
N TYR A 82 -2.49 -3.36 9.68
CA TYR A 82 -1.05 -3.66 9.53
C TYR A 82 -0.71 -5.15 9.64
N SER A 83 -1.67 -6.03 9.95
CA SER A 83 -1.44 -7.48 10.01
C SER A 83 -1.32 -8.11 8.63
N THR A 84 -1.81 -7.44 7.59
CA THR A 84 -1.73 -7.88 6.20
C THR A 84 -1.08 -6.83 5.33
N ALA A 85 -0.45 -7.27 4.25
CA ALA A 85 0.08 -6.40 3.22
C ALA A 85 0.03 -7.09 1.86
N ARG A 86 -0.18 -6.29 0.80
CA ARG A 86 0.08 -6.75 -0.56
C ARG A 86 1.53 -6.46 -0.91
N THR A 87 2.19 -7.44 -1.51
CA THR A 87 3.58 -7.38 -1.94
C THR A 87 3.66 -7.41 -3.47
N SER A 88 4.78 -6.93 -4.00
CA SER A 88 5.07 -7.03 -5.42
C SER A 88 6.55 -7.32 -5.64
N PRO A 89 6.92 -8.21 -6.56
CA PRO A 89 8.33 -8.43 -6.90
C PRO A 89 8.93 -7.22 -7.62
N LEU A 90 8.14 -6.49 -8.42
CA LEU A 90 8.62 -5.36 -9.22
C LEU A 90 7.84 -4.08 -8.97
N SER A 91 6.54 -4.08 -9.28
CA SER A 91 5.72 -2.88 -9.14
C SER A 91 4.27 -3.21 -8.88
N ILE A 92 3.68 -2.49 -7.93
CA ILE A 92 2.24 -2.46 -7.73
C ILE A 92 1.74 -1.03 -7.87
N THR A 93 0.67 -0.86 -8.64
CA THR A 93 0.00 0.42 -8.86
C THR A 93 -1.45 0.30 -8.47
N TYR A 94 -1.87 1.07 -7.48
CA TYR A 94 -3.27 1.25 -7.11
C TYR A 94 -3.86 2.44 -7.85
N TYR A 95 -5.11 2.27 -8.28
CA TYR A 95 -5.89 3.28 -8.97
C TYR A 95 -7.17 3.57 -8.20
N GLY A 96 -7.47 4.84 -7.97
CA GLY A 96 -8.81 5.30 -7.59
C GLY A 96 -9.53 5.85 -8.83
N PHE A 97 -10.78 5.48 -9.03
CA PHE A 97 -11.62 5.92 -10.15
C PHE A 97 -12.79 6.76 -9.64
N CYS A 98 -13.33 7.61 -10.51
CA CYS A 98 -14.49 8.44 -10.22
C CYS A 98 -14.31 9.33 -8.96
N LEU A 99 -13.07 9.73 -8.65
CA LEU A 99 -12.79 10.68 -7.56
C LEU A 99 -13.18 12.10 -8.00
N GLU A 100 -13.59 12.96 -7.08
CA GLU A 100 -13.81 14.38 -7.38
C GLU A 100 -12.48 15.03 -7.83
N ASN A 101 -12.53 16.02 -8.73
CA ASN A 101 -11.33 16.72 -9.18
C ASN A 101 -10.90 17.78 -8.16
N GLU A 102 -10.11 17.34 -7.17
CA GLU A 102 -9.63 18.18 -6.08
C GLU A 102 -8.26 17.74 -5.54
N ASN A 103 -7.81 18.36 -4.45
CA ASN A 103 -6.61 17.95 -3.75
C ASN A 103 -6.94 16.94 -2.65
N TYR A 104 -6.14 15.88 -2.59
CA TYR A 104 -6.27 14.79 -1.64
C TYR A 104 -5.02 14.65 -0.78
N THR A 105 -5.24 14.19 0.45
CA THR A 105 -4.18 13.62 1.29
C THR A 105 -4.22 12.10 1.16
N VAL A 106 -3.19 11.56 0.52
CA VAL A 106 -2.94 10.12 0.39
C VAL A 106 -2.09 9.67 1.56
N ASN A 107 -2.64 8.80 2.41
CA ASN A 107 -1.92 8.18 3.51
C ASN A 107 -1.57 6.74 3.13
N LEU A 108 -0.26 6.46 3.04
CA LEU A 108 0.26 5.12 2.86
C LEU A 108 0.62 4.54 4.23
N HIS A 109 0.00 3.42 4.56
CA HIS A 109 0.24 2.68 5.79
C HIS A 109 1.12 1.47 5.48
N ILE A 110 2.33 1.47 6.03
CA ILE A 110 3.37 0.49 5.70
C ILE A 110 3.96 -0.05 7.00
N ALA A 111 4.08 -1.37 7.11
CA ALA A 111 4.83 -2.03 8.16
C ALA A 111 5.73 -3.10 7.54
N GLU A 112 6.99 -3.20 7.96
CA GLU A 112 7.84 -4.31 7.54
C GLU A 112 7.48 -5.56 8.34
N ILE A 113 6.79 -6.49 7.69
CA ILE A 113 6.21 -7.68 8.31
C ILE A 113 6.86 -9.00 7.86
N LEU A 114 7.82 -8.94 6.93
CA LEU A 114 8.48 -10.11 6.36
C LEU A 114 9.96 -10.20 6.79
N PHE A 115 10.65 -9.06 6.87
CA PHE A 115 12.00 -8.97 7.44
C PHE A 115 11.94 -8.80 8.96
N THR A 116 11.59 -9.88 9.64
CA THR A 116 11.35 -9.95 11.08
C THR A 116 12.63 -10.20 11.90
N ASP A 117 12.63 -9.77 13.18
CA ASP A 117 13.79 -9.91 14.08
C ASP A 117 13.86 -11.29 14.79
N ASP A 118 12.86 -12.15 14.59
CA ASP A 118 12.76 -13.50 15.15
C ASP A 118 13.75 -14.50 14.51
N GLU A 119 14.12 -14.27 13.23
CA GLU A 119 15.15 -15.04 12.54
C GLU A 119 16.42 -14.22 12.33
N ALA A 120 17.57 -14.76 12.76
CA ALA A 120 18.86 -14.06 12.78
C ALA A 120 19.22 -13.37 11.46
N TYR A 121 18.95 -14.03 10.32
CA TYR A 121 19.25 -13.47 9.00
C TYR A 121 18.15 -12.54 8.45
N SER A 122 16.89 -12.72 8.87
CA SER A 122 15.75 -11.90 8.45
C SER A 122 15.86 -10.47 8.99
N SER A 123 16.39 -10.32 10.21
CA SER A 123 16.63 -9.03 10.86
C SER A 123 17.54 -8.07 10.07
N LEU A 124 18.42 -8.60 9.21
CA LEU A 124 19.34 -7.81 8.37
C LEU A 124 18.71 -7.35 7.05
N GLY A 125 17.52 -7.86 6.73
CA GLY A 125 16.78 -7.54 5.52
C GLY A 125 16.45 -6.05 5.41
N LYS A 126 16.58 -5.49 4.21
CA LYS A 126 16.18 -4.12 3.88
C LYS A 126 15.22 -4.14 2.70
N ARG A 127 14.00 -3.67 2.92
CA ARG A 127 13.04 -3.41 1.85
C ARG A 127 13.13 -1.95 1.42
N ILE A 128 13.50 -1.74 0.17
CA ILE A 128 13.74 -0.41 -0.40
C ILE A 128 12.97 -0.30 -1.71
N PHE A 129 12.14 0.72 -1.85
CA PHE A 129 11.38 0.98 -3.08
C PHE A 129 11.09 2.47 -3.27
N ASP A 130 10.74 2.86 -4.48
CA ASP A 130 10.30 4.21 -4.80
C ASP A 130 8.78 4.32 -4.71
N ILE A 131 8.28 5.50 -4.34
CA ILE A 131 6.86 5.84 -4.26
C ILE A 131 6.56 6.94 -5.26
N TYR A 132 5.61 6.68 -6.15
CA TYR A 132 5.08 7.61 -7.14
C TYR A 132 3.60 7.86 -6.89
N ILE A 133 3.17 9.10 -7.03
CA ILE A 133 1.76 9.49 -6.97
C ILE A 133 1.48 10.43 -8.16
N GLN A 134 0.43 10.14 -8.94
CA GLN A 134 0.13 10.83 -10.20
C GLN A 134 1.37 10.94 -11.12
N GLY A 135 2.09 9.83 -11.29
CA GLY A 135 3.32 9.76 -12.08
C GLY A 135 4.55 10.48 -11.50
N LYS A 136 4.42 11.27 -10.42
CA LYS A 136 5.52 12.00 -9.79
C LYS A 136 6.20 11.16 -8.71
N LEU A 137 7.53 11.08 -8.75
CA LEU A 137 8.33 10.50 -7.67
C LEU A 137 8.21 11.37 -6.41
N VAL A 138 7.52 10.88 -5.39
CA VAL A 138 7.29 11.60 -4.12
C VAL A 138 8.28 11.18 -3.03
N GLU A 139 8.74 9.94 -3.06
CA GLU A 139 9.76 9.45 -2.14
C GLU A 139 10.63 8.40 -2.84
N LYS A 140 11.93 8.62 -2.88
CA LYS A 140 12.90 7.75 -3.53
C LYS A 140 13.61 6.89 -2.48
N ASP A 141 13.91 5.64 -2.82
CA ASP A 141 14.68 4.74 -1.98
C ASP A 141 14.09 4.60 -0.55
N PHE A 142 12.76 4.58 -0.44
CA PHE A 142 12.05 4.44 0.83
C PHE A 142 12.42 3.14 1.52
N ASN A 143 13.12 3.23 2.65
CA ASN A 143 13.57 2.10 3.45
C ASN A 143 12.62 1.90 4.64
N THR A 144 11.76 0.88 4.56
CA THR A 144 10.71 0.62 5.56
C THR A 144 11.26 0.54 6.99
N LYS A 145 12.24 -0.33 7.22
CA LYS A 145 12.87 -0.55 8.54
C LYS A 145 13.66 0.67 9.01
N GLY A 146 14.34 1.35 8.08
CA GLY A 146 15.11 2.57 8.38
C GLY A 146 14.22 3.71 8.86
N GLU A 147 13.11 3.95 8.16
CA GLU A 147 12.14 4.99 8.50
C GLU A 147 11.37 4.69 9.80
N ALA A 148 11.08 3.41 10.05
CA ALA A 148 10.37 2.98 11.24
C ALA A 148 11.25 2.84 12.49
N ASN A 149 12.58 2.98 12.36
CA ASN A 149 13.58 2.67 13.39
C ASN A 149 13.46 1.24 13.94
N GLY A 150 13.03 0.29 13.12
CA GLY A 150 12.86 -1.09 13.53
C GLY A 150 11.95 -1.89 12.62
N THR A 151 11.91 -3.20 12.85
CA THR A 151 10.99 -4.10 12.17
C THR A 151 9.62 -3.98 12.81
N GLY A 152 8.56 -4.04 12.00
CA GLY A 152 7.21 -4.19 12.53
C GLY A 152 6.64 -2.98 13.26
N ILE A 153 7.32 -1.85 13.15
CA ILE A 153 6.80 -0.57 13.61
C ILE A 153 5.99 0.00 12.44
N PRO A 154 4.69 0.27 12.63
CA PRO A 154 3.84 0.79 11.57
C PRO A 154 4.20 2.24 11.24
N LEU A 155 4.28 2.53 9.94
CA LEU A 155 4.46 3.86 9.39
C LEU A 155 3.17 4.34 8.74
N LYS A 156 2.84 5.61 8.98
CA LYS A 156 1.82 6.34 8.25
C LYS A 156 2.48 7.51 7.52
N LYS A 157 2.59 7.42 6.20
CA LYS A 157 3.26 8.43 5.35
C LYS A 157 2.21 9.23 4.57
N PRO A 158 1.99 10.52 4.90
CA PRO A 158 1.06 11.37 4.18
C PRO A 158 1.73 12.03 2.97
N TYR A 159 1.03 12.06 1.85
CA TYR A 159 1.41 12.78 0.63
C TYR A 159 0.23 13.56 0.07
N ASN A 160 0.51 14.68 -0.59
CA ASN A 160 -0.52 15.45 -1.28
C ASN A 160 -0.59 15.03 -2.75
N ALA A 161 -1.80 14.89 -3.26
CA ALA A 161 -2.08 14.55 -4.65
C ALA A 161 -3.17 15.47 -5.20
N SER A 162 -3.04 15.88 -6.47
CA SER A 162 -4.11 16.59 -7.18
C SER A 162 -4.74 15.63 -8.18
N VAL A 163 -6.06 15.48 -8.12
CA VAL A 163 -6.84 14.70 -9.08
C VAL A 163 -7.48 15.68 -10.06
N THR A 164 -7.26 15.46 -11.36
CA THR A 164 -7.71 16.37 -12.44
C THR A 164 -8.54 15.70 -13.52
N ASP A 165 -8.51 14.37 -13.56
CA ASP A 165 -9.17 13.51 -14.55
C ASP A 165 -9.96 12.37 -13.87
N ASN A 166 -10.44 12.64 -12.65
CA ASN A 166 -11.19 11.73 -11.79
C ASN A 166 -10.44 10.42 -11.44
N THR A 167 -9.13 10.37 -11.73
CA THR A 167 -8.28 9.20 -11.50
C THR A 167 -7.11 9.57 -10.59
N LEU A 168 -6.83 8.69 -9.62
CA LEU A 168 -5.65 8.78 -8.77
C LEU A 168 -4.78 7.56 -8.99
N GLU A 169 -3.51 7.77 -9.34
CA GLU A 169 -2.49 6.73 -9.43
C GLU A 169 -1.56 6.78 -8.22
N ILE A 170 -1.34 5.62 -7.58
CA ILE A 170 -0.33 5.41 -6.53
C ILE A 170 0.50 4.20 -6.93
N ARG A 171 1.76 4.40 -7.30
CA ARG A 171 2.68 3.34 -7.73
C ARG A 171 3.84 3.17 -6.79
N LEU A 172 4.06 1.94 -6.34
CA LEU A 172 5.24 1.53 -5.61
C LEU A 172 6.11 0.71 -6.57
N TYR A 173 7.40 1.03 -6.63
CA TYR A 173 8.31 0.47 -7.62
C TYR A 173 9.65 0.05 -7.03
N TRP A 174 10.06 -1.16 -7.32
CA TRP A 174 11.36 -1.68 -6.93
C TRP A 174 12.42 -1.38 -8.00
N ALA A 175 13.33 -0.46 -7.69
CA ALA A 175 14.43 -0.09 -8.57
C ALA A 175 15.69 -0.98 -8.41
N GLY A 176 15.54 -2.22 -7.93
CA GLY A 176 16.66 -3.17 -7.81
C GLY A 176 17.53 -3.00 -6.56
N LYS A 177 17.04 -2.33 -5.51
CA LYS A 177 17.79 -2.06 -4.26
C LYS A 177 17.23 -2.82 -3.06
N GLY A 178 18.07 -3.02 -2.04
CA GLY A 178 17.70 -3.74 -0.82
C GLY A 178 18.05 -5.23 -0.90
N THR A 179 17.43 -6.03 -0.03
CA THR A 179 17.73 -7.45 0.13
C THR A 179 16.87 -8.29 -0.83
N THR A 180 17.51 -9.20 -1.57
CA THR A 180 16.83 -10.03 -2.60
C THR A 180 16.82 -11.53 -2.30
N CYS A 181 17.73 -12.01 -1.44
CA CYS A 181 17.99 -13.44 -1.26
C CYS A 181 17.86 -13.97 0.16
N ILE A 182 17.72 -13.09 1.15
CA ILE A 182 17.67 -13.43 2.59
C ILE A 182 16.40 -12.82 3.20
N PRO A 183 15.64 -13.53 4.05
CA PRO A 183 15.87 -14.91 4.51
C PRO A 183 15.49 -15.97 3.46
N ARG A 184 14.67 -15.61 2.48
CA ARG A 184 14.33 -16.44 1.33
C ARG A 184 14.44 -15.58 0.07
N ARG A 185 14.75 -16.22 -1.06
CA ARG A 185 14.70 -15.55 -2.37
C ARG A 185 13.27 -15.09 -2.64
N GLY A 186 13.12 -13.94 -3.30
CA GLY A 186 11.81 -13.48 -3.73
C GLY A 186 11.07 -12.54 -2.81
N ILE A 187 11.54 -12.38 -1.58
CA ILE A 187 10.91 -11.49 -0.60
C ILE A 187 11.41 -10.04 -0.78
N TYR A 188 11.52 -9.58 -2.03
CA TYR A 188 11.96 -8.24 -2.40
C TYR A 188 10.79 -7.40 -2.94
N GLY A 189 11.09 -6.15 -3.31
CA GLY A 189 10.12 -5.20 -3.85
C GLY A 189 9.19 -4.54 -2.83
N PRO A 190 8.20 -3.76 -3.28
CA PRO A 190 7.37 -2.99 -2.38
C PRO A 190 6.38 -3.85 -1.58
N LEU A 191 6.01 -3.35 -0.40
CA LEU A 191 4.85 -3.81 0.34
C LEU A 191 4.02 -2.62 0.84
N ILE A 192 2.71 -2.82 0.91
CA ILE A 192 1.76 -1.83 1.42
C ILE A 192 0.67 -2.54 2.21
N SER A 193 0.34 -2.03 3.40
CA SER A 193 -0.67 -2.62 4.29
C SER A 193 -2.03 -1.97 4.10
N THR A 194 -2.07 -0.64 3.99
CA THR A 194 -3.34 0.08 3.83
C THR A 194 -3.13 1.39 3.06
N ILE A 195 -4.15 1.79 2.30
CA ILE A 195 -4.22 3.09 1.62
C ILE A 195 -5.45 3.84 2.11
N SER A 196 -5.29 5.12 2.43
CA SER A 196 -6.39 6.00 2.79
C SER A 196 -6.26 7.34 2.09
N VAL A 197 -7.24 7.66 1.25
CA VAL A 197 -7.30 8.87 0.44
C VAL A 197 -8.49 9.68 0.93
N CYS A 198 -8.23 10.88 1.43
CA CYS A 198 -9.25 11.82 1.90
C CYS A 198 -9.06 13.18 1.23
N PRO A 199 -10.12 13.98 1.02
CA PRO A 199 -9.97 15.34 0.54
C PRO A 199 -9.08 16.12 1.51
N SER A 200 -8.16 16.91 0.96
CA SER A 200 -7.30 17.76 1.78
C SER A 200 -8.17 18.78 2.52
N LYS A 201 -8.03 18.84 3.84
CA LYS A 201 -8.68 19.90 4.62
C LYS A 201 -8.05 21.23 4.22
N PHE A 202 -8.82 22.13 3.60
CA PHE A 202 -8.44 23.54 3.52
C PHE A 202 -8.34 24.08 4.96
N ILE A 203 -7.12 24.22 5.48
CA ILE A 203 -6.89 25.07 6.64
C ILE A 203 -6.94 26.49 6.10
N LEU A 204 -8.07 27.18 6.29
CA LEU A 204 -8.07 28.63 6.28
C LEU A 204 -7.12 29.06 7.41
N GLN A 205 -5.90 29.47 7.05
CA GLN A 205 -5.10 30.26 7.96
C GLN A 205 -5.85 31.59 8.12
N ALA A 206 -6.57 31.74 9.22
CA ALA A 206 -7.08 33.03 9.63
C ALA A 206 -5.87 33.91 9.96
N PHE A 207 -5.70 34.99 9.19
CA PHE A 207 -4.81 36.11 9.52
C PHE A 207 -5.42 36.97 10.61
#